data_AF-A0A6N7GN83-F1
#
_entry.id   AF-A0A6N7GN83-F1
#
_cell.length_a   1.000
_cell.length_b   1.000
_cell.length_c   1.000
_cell.angle_alpha   90.00
_cell.angle_beta   90.00
_cell.angle_gamma   90.00
#
_symmetry.space_group_name_H-M   'P 1'
#
loop_
_entity.id
_entity.type
_entity.pdbx_description
1 polymer ?
#
loop_
_entity_poly.entity_id
_entity_poly.type
_entity_poly.pdbx_seq_one_letter_code
_entity_poly.pdbx_strand_id
1 'polypeptide(L)'
;MTTTTTDTRSGGPDAGVRTALAEVMVERGLRADEVASAARVNPATLHKWSSGRARPRGPAAERLAATLGEPAERLFPHLADRTPLRAALDRQGLSVRDLARRIGAHENSVYSWVVGHYNPQPGLAERAAAVLDHPAADLFPDIADRLHQVRAAPSQPGQPAEQAKPSRLAAALAERGMTATGLARAVNVTPSTVGKW
;
A
#
# COMPACT_ATOMS: atom_id res chain seq x y z
N MET A 1 45.16 40.96 22.78
CA MET A 1 44.94 41.24 21.35
C MET A 1 44.94 39.89 20.63
N THR A 2 43.76 39.26 20.48
CA THR A 2 42.99 39.11 19.21
C THR A 2 43.73 38.22 18.19
N THR A 3 43.25 37.08 17.68
CA THR A 3 41.89 36.50 17.56
C THR A 3 41.97 35.01 17.19
N THR A 4 40.94 34.29 17.62
CA THR A 4 40.44 32.97 17.22
C THR A 4 40.35 32.75 15.70
N THR A 5 40.58 31.53 15.22
CA THR A 5 39.97 31.04 13.96
C THR A 5 39.48 29.62 14.17
N THR A 6 38.19 29.55 14.50
CA THR A 6 37.36 28.34 14.52
C THR A 6 37.01 28.01 13.07
N ASP A 7 37.54 26.91 12.52
CA ASP A 7 37.06 26.36 11.24
C ASP A 7 35.82 25.49 11.49
N THR A 8 34.67 26.14 11.39
CA THR A 8 33.34 25.52 11.45
C THR A 8 33.01 24.93 10.08
N ARG A 9 33.29 23.64 9.87
CA ARG A 9 32.69 22.92 8.73
C ARG A 9 31.26 22.50 9.05
N SER A 10 30.35 23.25 8.42
CA SER A 10 28.94 22.94 8.14
C SER A 10 28.56 21.46 8.27
N GLY A 11 28.00 21.09 9.42
CA GLY A 11 27.16 19.91 9.57
C GLY A 11 25.75 20.25 9.11
N GLY A 12 25.31 19.68 7.99
CA GLY A 12 23.90 19.63 7.64
C GLY A 12 23.11 18.77 8.67
N PRO A 13 21.78 18.90 8.73
CA PRO A 13 20.95 18.38 9.83
C PRO A 13 20.87 16.83 9.98
N ASP A 14 21.70 16.03 9.30
CA ASP A 14 21.73 14.57 9.38
C ASP A 14 23.14 13.98 9.61
N ALA A 15 24.10 14.79 10.09
CA ALA A 15 25.52 14.38 10.24
C ALA A 15 25.80 13.37 11.38
N GLY A 16 24.78 12.76 12.00
CA GLY A 16 24.95 11.94 13.21
C GLY A 16 24.37 10.53 13.16
N VAL A 17 23.41 10.23 12.28
CA VAL A 17 22.77 8.90 12.25
C VAL A 17 23.29 8.13 11.05
N ARG A 18 24.23 7.22 11.32
CA ARG A 18 24.66 6.25 10.31
C ARG A 18 23.49 5.32 10.04
N THR A 19 23.18 5.07 8.78
CA THR A 19 22.16 4.08 8.43
C THR A 19 22.65 2.69 8.80
N ALA A 20 21.75 1.75 9.11
CA ALA A 20 22.11 0.36 9.38
C ALA A 20 22.95 -0.26 8.25
N LEU A 21 22.65 0.09 6.98
CA LEU A 21 23.47 -0.30 5.84
C LEU A 21 24.92 0.23 5.96
N ALA A 22 25.09 1.51 6.30
CA ALA A 22 26.42 2.09 6.47
C ALA A 22 27.17 1.50 7.67
N GLU A 23 26.47 1.11 8.73
CA GLU A 23 27.03 0.45 9.90
C GLU A 23 27.59 -0.93 9.54
N VAL A 24 26.75 -1.80 8.94
CA VAL A 24 27.14 -3.15 8.50
C VAL A 24 28.34 -3.11 7.55
N MET A 25 28.39 -2.15 6.62
CA MET A 25 29.52 -2.02 5.71
C MET A 25 30.84 -1.72 6.43
N VAL A 26 30.82 -0.85 7.45
CA VAL A 26 32.05 -0.51 8.21
C VAL A 26 32.43 -1.61 9.18
N GLU A 27 31.46 -2.22 9.87
CA GLU A 27 31.70 -3.35 10.76
C GLU A 27 32.42 -4.50 10.03
N ARG A 28 32.10 -4.69 8.75
CA ARG A 28 32.68 -5.75 7.91
C ARG A 28 33.84 -5.27 7.03
N GLY A 29 34.26 -4.00 7.15
CA GLY A 29 35.34 -3.43 6.35
C GLY A 29 35.08 -3.43 4.83
N LEU A 30 33.82 -3.41 4.40
CA LEU A 30 33.42 -3.50 3.00
C LEU A 30 33.47 -2.14 2.30
N ARG A 31 34.02 -2.11 1.08
CA ARG A 31 34.05 -0.88 0.28
C ARG A 31 32.74 -0.73 -0.51
N ALA A 32 32.29 0.52 -0.67
CA ALA A 32 31.00 0.81 -1.30
C ALA A 32 30.92 0.38 -2.77
N ASP A 33 32.02 0.50 -3.51
CA ASP A 33 32.14 0.04 -4.89
C ASP A 33 32.03 -1.49 -5.01
N GLU A 34 32.65 -2.23 -4.07
CA GLU A 34 32.58 -3.69 -4.02
C GLU A 34 31.17 -4.17 -3.73
N VAL A 35 30.51 -3.58 -2.72
CA VAL A 35 29.12 -3.89 -2.37
C VAL A 35 28.17 -3.54 -3.51
N ALA A 36 28.35 -2.39 -4.15
CA ALA A 36 27.54 -1.95 -5.29
C ALA A 36 27.67 -2.92 -6.47
N SER A 37 28.89 -3.32 -6.80
CA SER A 37 29.18 -4.29 -7.85
C SER A 37 28.55 -5.65 -7.56
N ALA A 38 28.77 -6.18 -6.36
CA ALA A 38 28.23 -7.47 -5.94
C ALA A 38 26.68 -7.50 -5.93
N ALA A 39 26.05 -6.43 -5.45
CA ALA A 39 24.59 -6.30 -5.44
C ALA A 39 23.97 -5.90 -6.79
N ARG A 40 24.81 -5.61 -7.80
CA ARG A 40 24.41 -5.07 -9.11
C ARG A 40 23.57 -3.80 -8.98
N VAL A 41 24.02 -2.88 -8.14
CA VAL A 41 23.40 -1.57 -7.91
C VAL A 41 24.39 -0.49 -8.34
N ASN A 42 23.90 0.60 -8.92
CA ASN A 42 24.76 1.74 -9.27
C ASN A 42 25.42 2.30 -7.98
N PRO A 43 26.75 2.55 -7.95
CA PRO A 43 27.43 3.09 -6.77
C PRO A 43 26.82 4.39 -6.21
N ALA A 44 26.33 5.28 -7.09
CA ALA A 44 25.64 6.50 -6.66
C ALA A 44 24.29 6.20 -6.00
N THR A 45 23.59 5.15 -6.43
CA THR A 45 22.36 4.67 -5.80
C THR A 45 22.65 4.08 -4.43
N LEU A 46 23.68 3.23 -4.32
CA LEU A 46 24.11 2.69 -3.03
C LEU A 46 24.49 3.81 -2.05
N HIS A 47 25.24 4.81 -2.53
CA HIS A 47 25.61 5.97 -1.71
C HIS A 47 24.40 6.74 -1.20
N LYS A 48 23.37 6.95 -2.04
CA LYS A 48 22.10 7.57 -1.60
C LYS A 48 21.40 6.74 -0.53
N TRP A 49 21.46 5.41 -0.60
CA TRP A 49 20.87 4.53 0.40
C TRP A 49 21.65 4.54 1.71
N SER A 50 22.98 4.41 1.65
CA SER A 50 23.84 4.37 2.84
C SER A 50 23.90 5.72 3.56
N SER A 51 23.67 6.82 2.85
CA SER A 51 23.53 8.17 3.43
C SER A 51 22.11 8.53 3.87
N GLY A 52 21.14 7.62 3.70
CA GLY A 52 19.74 7.87 4.06
C GLY A 52 18.97 8.82 3.12
N ARG A 53 19.63 9.36 2.07
CA ARG A 53 19.01 10.26 1.08
C ARG A 53 17.96 9.59 0.19
N ALA A 54 17.97 8.26 0.11
CA ALA A 54 16.94 7.50 -0.58
C ALA A 54 16.66 6.19 0.15
N ARG A 55 15.40 5.73 0.08
CA ARG A 55 14.93 4.51 0.72
C ARG A 55 14.77 3.39 -0.33
N PRO A 56 15.65 2.38 -0.36
CA PRO A 56 15.49 1.26 -1.28
C PRO A 56 14.23 0.47 -0.97
N ARG A 57 13.67 -0.13 -2.02
CA ARG A 57 12.52 -1.03 -1.98
C ARG A 57 12.65 -2.10 -3.07
N GLY A 58 11.82 -3.13 -2.96
CA GLY A 58 11.68 -4.15 -3.99
C GLY A 58 12.97 -4.93 -4.26
N PRO A 59 13.15 -5.46 -5.49
CA PRO A 59 14.18 -6.47 -5.74
C PRO A 59 15.61 -5.96 -5.53
N ALA A 60 15.82 -4.64 -5.65
CA ALA A 60 17.15 -4.06 -5.44
C ALA A 60 17.53 -3.99 -3.95
N ALA A 61 16.56 -3.77 -3.06
CA ALA A 61 16.77 -3.86 -1.62
C ALA A 61 17.08 -5.32 -1.21
N GLU A 62 16.28 -6.26 -1.70
CA GLU A 62 16.44 -7.70 -1.43
C GLU A 62 17.78 -8.24 -1.93
N ARG A 63 18.22 -7.84 -3.13
CA ARG A 63 19.53 -8.25 -3.66
C ARG A 63 20.68 -7.73 -2.80
N LEU A 64 20.60 -6.49 -2.34
CA LEU A 64 21.63 -5.94 -1.46
C LEU A 64 21.67 -6.69 -0.13
N ALA A 65 20.50 -6.95 0.46
CA ALA A 65 20.33 -7.72 1.68
C ALA A 65 20.95 -9.12 1.54
N ALA A 66 20.61 -9.83 0.46
CA ALA A 66 21.18 -11.13 0.13
C ALA A 66 22.71 -11.09 -0.07
N THR A 67 23.22 -10.04 -0.73
CA THR A 67 24.67 -9.84 -0.94
C THR A 67 25.42 -9.68 0.39
N LEU A 68 24.79 -9.01 1.35
CA LEU A 68 25.36 -8.80 2.68
C LEU A 68 25.02 -9.94 3.65
N GLY A 69 24.19 -10.91 3.26
CA GLY A 69 23.72 -11.96 4.15
C GLY A 69 22.94 -11.43 5.36
N GLU A 70 22.23 -10.33 5.19
CA GLU A 70 21.41 -9.68 6.23
C GLU A 70 19.94 -9.68 5.79
N PRO A 71 18.98 -9.77 6.72
CA PRO A 71 17.58 -9.54 6.38
C PRO A 71 17.38 -8.09 5.90
N ALA A 72 16.52 -7.90 4.90
CA ALA A 72 16.32 -6.60 4.27
C ALA A 72 15.81 -5.55 5.27
N GLU A 73 14.98 -5.97 6.22
CA GLU A 73 14.41 -5.15 7.30
C GLU A 73 15.47 -4.67 8.29
N ARG A 74 16.57 -5.41 8.48
CA ARG A 74 17.69 -4.98 9.31
C ARG A 74 18.49 -3.88 8.65
N LEU A 75 18.71 -3.98 7.35
CA LEU A 75 19.39 -2.92 6.59
C LEU A 75 18.48 -1.70 6.37
N PHE A 76 17.18 -1.95 6.26
CA PHE A 76 16.17 -0.99 5.88
C PHE A 76 14.91 -1.12 6.76
N PRO A 77 14.92 -0.53 7.96
CA PRO A 77 13.83 -0.69 8.93
C PRO A 77 12.43 -0.35 8.40
N HIS A 78 12.32 0.61 7.48
CA HIS A 78 11.04 0.99 6.86
C HIS A 78 10.39 -0.13 6.03
N LEU A 79 11.10 -1.22 5.76
CA LEU A 79 10.55 -2.40 5.08
C LEU A 79 9.71 -3.28 6.01
N ALA A 80 9.91 -3.18 7.33
CA ALA A 80 9.15 -3.94 8.32
C ALA A 80 7.71 -3.43 8.47
N ASP A 81 7.49 -2.12 8.29
CA ASP A 81 6.17 -1.49 8.44
C ASP A 81 5.26 -1.65 7.20
N ARG A 82 5.66 -2.46 6.22
CA ARG A 82 4.90 -2.63 4.98
C ARG A 82 3.67 -3.51 5.22
N THR A 83 2.55 -3.13 4.62
CA THR A 83 1.41 -4.05 4.50
C THR A 83 1.83 -5.28 3.66
N PRO A 84 1.20 -6.44 3.87
CA PRO A 84 1.51 -7.64 3.08
C PRO A 84 1.34 -7.40 1.57
N LEU A 85 0.29 -6.67 1.17
CA LEU A 85 0.09 -6.25 -0.22
C LEU A 85 1.25 -5.40 -0.74
N ARG A 86 1.74 -4.43 0.05
CA ARG A 86 2.90 -3.61 -0.35
C ARG A 86 4.15 -4.46 -0.53
N ALA A 87 4.41 -5.38 0.40
CA ALA A 87 5.56 -6.27 0.34
C ALA A 87 5.49 -7.20 -0.89
N ALA A 88 4.31 -7.71 -1.24
CA ALA A 88 4.12 -8.54 -2.44
C ALA A 88 4.36 -7.76 -3.74
N LEU A 89 3.83 -6.53 -3.85
CA LEU A 89 4.07 -5.64 -4.99
C LEU A 89 5.55 -5.33 -5.16
N ASP A 90 6.23 -4.96 -4.06
CA ASP A 90 7.65 -4.66 -4.05
C ASP A 90 8.46 -5.89 -4.53
N ARG A 91 8.14 -7.10 -4.06
CA ARG A 91 8.84 -8.34 -4.47
C ARG A 91 8.70 -8.64 -5.97
N GLN A 92 7.54 -8.38 -6.55
CA GLN A 92 7.34 -8.55 -7.99
C GLN A 92 7.77 -7.34 -8.84
N GLY A 93 8.21 -6.24 -8.21
CA GLY A 93 8.55 -5.01 -8.91
C GLY A 93 7.35 -4.34 -9.59
N LEU A 94 6.14 -4.57 -9.08
CA LEU A 94 4.91 -4.00 -9.62
C LEU A 94 4.54 -2.68 -8.94
N SER A 95 4.08 -1.72 -9.73
CA SER A 95 3.46 -0.51 -9.18
C SER A 95 1.98 -0.72 -8.84
N VAL A 96 1.43 0.18 -8.01
CA VAL A 96 -0.01 0.25 -7.73
C VAL A 96 -0.81 0.37 -9.02
N ARG A 97 -0.34 1.19 -9.95
CA ARG A 97 -0.94 1.39 -11.27
C ARG A 97 -0.94 0.12 -12.12
N ASP A 98 0.14 -0.66 -12.06
CA ASP A 98 0.22 -1.93 -12.79
C ASP A 98 -0.79 -2.93 -12.26
N LEU A 99 -0.87 -3.07 -10.93
CA LEU A 99 -1.86 -3.93 -10.30
C LEU A 99 -3.28 -3.49 -10.64
N ALA A 100 -3.58 -2.19 -10.47
CA ALA A 100 -4.89 -1.61 -10.79
C ALA A 100 -5.33 -1.92 -12.22
N ARG A 101 -4.42 -1.73 -13.19
CA ARG A 101 -4.66 -2.04 -14.60
C ARG A 101 -4.92 -3.53 -14.82
N ARG A 102 -4.14 -4.42 -14.19
CA ARG A 102 -4.27 -5.87 -14.36
C ARG A 102 -5.58 -6.43 -13.79
N ILE A 103 -6.06 -5.89 -12.67
CA ILE A 103 -7.28 -6.39 -12.01
C ILE A 103 -8.56 -5.63 -12.40
N GLY A 104 -8.43 -4.56 -13.18
CA GLY A 104 -9.54 -3.68 -13.56
C GLY A 104 -10.11 -2.87 -12.40
N ALA A 105 -9.24 -2.40 -11.49
CA ALA A 105 -9.61 -1.54 -10.36
C ALA A 105 -9.13 -0.10 -10.58
N HIS A 106 -9.73 0.85 -9.85
CA HIS A 106 -9.25 2.22 -9.84
C HIS A 106 -7.95 2.34 -9.03
N GLU A 107 -7.00 3.14 -9.51
CA GLU A 107 -5.67 3.26 -8.88
C GLU A 107 -5.74 3.75 -7.43
N ASN A 108 -6.60 4.75 -7.13
CA ASN A 108 -6.82 5.18 -5.74
C ASN A 108 -7.34 4.06 -4.84
N SER A 109 -8.17 3.15 -5.35
CA SER A 109 -8.67 2.03 -4.53
C SER A 109 -7.53 1.11 -4.15
N VAL A 110 -6.68 0.74 -5.11
CA VAL A 110 -5.50 -0.10 -4.86
C VAL A 110 -4.51 0.62 -3.93
N TYR A 111 -4.30 1.92 -4.12
CA TYR A 111 -3.47 2.72 -3.23
C TYR A 111 -3.97 2.65 -1.78
N SER A 112 -5.27 2.85 -1.55
CA SER A 112 -5.89 2.76 -0.23
C SER A 112 -5.71 1.38 0.41
N TRP A 113 -5.71 0.30 -0.36
CA TRP A 113 -5.43 -1.06 0.14
C TRP A 113 -3.96 -1.22 0.54
N VAL A 114 -3.04 -0.71 -0.28
CA VAL A 114 -1.60 -0.79 -0.06
C VAL A 114 -1.17 -0.06 1.22
N VAL A 115 -1.83 1.04 1.57
CA VAL A 115 -1.58 1.78 2.81
C VAL A 115 -2.41 1.29 3.99
N GLY A 116 -3.30 0.30 3.79
CA GLY A 116 -4.09 -0.32 4.86
C GLY A 116 -5.31 0.49 5.32
N HIS A 117 -5.81 1.45 4.54
CA HIS A 117 -7.00 2.21 4.92
C HIS A 117 -8.30 1.40 4.81
N TYR A 118 -8.42 0.59 3.75
CA TYR A 118 -9.60 -0.24 3.49
C TYR A 118 -9.21 -1.52 2.79
N ASN A 119 -10.12 -2.49 2.83
CA ASN A 119 -9.96 -3.79 2.20
C ASN A 119 -10.74 -3.89 0.88
N PRO A 120 -10.20 -4.56 -0.17
CA PRO A 120 -10.96 -4.85 -1.38
C PRO A 120 -12.19 -5.71 -1.12
N GLN A 121 -13.13 -5.66 -2.07
CA GLN A 121 -14.19 -6.65 -2.17
C GLN A 121 -13.59 -8.04 -2.47
N PRO A 122 -14.20 -9.15 -2.01
CA PRO A 122 -13.70 -10.51 -2.22
C PRO A 122 -13.22 -10.81 -3.65
N GLY A 123 -14.03 -10.46 -4.66
CA GLY A 123 -13.68 -10.73 -6.06
C GLY A 123 -12.51 -9.89 -6.60
N LEU A 124 -12.18 -8.75 -5.98
CA LEU A 124 -10.97 -7.97 -6.29
C LEU A 124 -9.76 -8.46 -5.49
N ALA A 125 -9.98 -8.93 -4.26
CA ALA A 125 -8.95 -9.56 -3.44
C ALA A 125 -8.39 -10.82 -4.14
N GLU A 126 -9.27 -11.69 -4.63
CA GLU A 126 -8.90 -12.91 -5.37
C GLU A 126 -8.18 -12.59 -6.69
N ARG A 127 -8.58 -11.52 -7.40
CA ARG A 127 -7.86 -11.06 -8.60
C ARG A 127 -6.47 -10.54 -8.29
N ALA A 128 -6.32 -9.77 -7.21
CA ALA A 128 -5.02 -9.28 -6.76
C ALA A 128 -4.12 -10.45 -6.32
N ALA A 129 -4.68 -11.40 -5.58
CA ALA A 129 -4.03 -12.65 -5.19
C ALA A 129 -3.51 -13.44 -6.39
N ALA A 130 -4.33 -13.62 -7.43
CA ALA A 130 -3.93 -14.31 -8.65
C ALA A 130 -2.80 -13.60 -9.40
N VAL A 131 -2.82 -12.26 -9.48
CA VAL A 131 -1.74 -11.49 -10.12
C VAL A 131 -0.43 -11.59 -9.32
N LEU A 132 -0.53 -11.61 -7.99
CA LEU A 132 0.62 -11.61 -7.09
C LEU A 132 1.11 -13.01 -6.72
N ASP A 133 0.44 -14.06 -7.20
CA ASP A 133 0.71 -15.45 -6.87
C ASP A 133 0.83 -15.69 -5.35
N HIS A 134 -0.12 -15.12 -4.60
CA HIS A 134 -0.21 -15.23 -3.14
C HIS A 134 -1.65 -15.48 -2.73
N PRO A 135 -1.92 -16.26 -1.67
CA PRO A 135 -3.24 -16.39 -1.09
C PRO A 135 -3.83 -15.02 -0.71
N ALA A 136 -5.11 -14.80 -1.00
CA ALA A 136 -5.79 -13.54 -0.65
C ALA A 136 -5.77 -13.27 0.86
N ALA A 137 -5.82 -14.32 1.70
CA ALA A 137 -5.72 -14.20 3.15
C ALA A 137 -4.37 -13.63 3.61
N ASP A 138 -3.27 -13.96 2.93
CA ASP A 138 -1.93 -13.48 3.29
C ASP A 138 -1.75 -12.01 2.88
N LEU A 139 -2.35 -11.61 1.76
CA LEU A 139 -2.29 -10.23 1.27
C LEU A 139 -3.20 -9.28 2.04
N PHE A 140 -4.31 -9.82 2.54
CA PHE A 140 -5.36 -9.09 3.22
C PHE A 140 -5.77 -9.83 4.50
N PRO A 141 -4.94 -9.79 5.56
CA PRO A 141 -5.19 -10.55 6.80
C PRO A 141 -6.53 -10.19 7.43
N ASP A 142 -6.92 -8.91 7.38
CA ASP A 142 -8.20 -8.42 7.89
C ASP A 142 -9.43 -8.85 7.05
N ILE A 143 -9.21 -9.39 5.85
CA ILE A 143 -10.26 -9.99 5.00
C ILE A 143 -10.42 -11.47 5.29
N ALA A 144 -9.39 -12.16 5.79
CA ALA A 144 -9.41 -13.61 6.02
C ALA A 144 -10.64 -14.03 6.84
N ASP A 145 -10.96 -13.30 7.91
CA ASP A 145 -12.14 -13.54 8.74
C ASP A 145 -13.47 -13.39 7.98
N ARG A 146 -13.57 -12.43 7.04
CA ARG A 146 -14.78 -12.23 6.21
C ARG A 146 -14.86 -13.22 5.05
N LEU A 147 -13.74 -13.60 4.43
CA LEU A 147 -13.73 -14.62 3.36
C LEU A 147 -14.07 -16.01 3.91
N HIS A 148 -13.61 -16.32 5.13
CA HIS A 148 -14.03 -17.54 5.83
C HIS A 148 -15.55 -17.55 6.09
N GLN A 149 -16.14 -16.42 6.49
CA GLN A 149 -17.60 -16.29 6.63
C GLN A 149 -18.35 -16.41 5.29
N VAL A 150 -17.84 -15.85 4.20
CA VAL A 150 -18.48 -15.91 2.87
C VAL A 150 -18.37 -17.29 2.23
N ARG A 151 -17.24 -18.00 2.39
CA ARG A 151 -17.06 -19.38 1.88
C ARG A 151 -17.79 -20.44 2.72
N ALA A 152 -17.95 -20.22 4.03
CA ALA A 152 -18.69 -21.11 4.91
C ALA A 152 -20.22 -20.93 4.81
N ALA A 153 -20.70 -19.85 4.22
CA ALA A 153 -22.11 -19.69 3.93
C ALA A 153 -22.50 -20.65 2.79
N PRO A 154 -23.48 -21.56 2.99
CA PRO A 154 -24.02 -22.31 1.86
C PRO A 154 -24.56 -21.30 0.85
N SER A 155 -24.23 -21.47 -0.43
CA SER A 155 -24.81 -20.71 -1.52
C SER A 155 -26.33 -20.89 -1.45
N GLN A 156 -27.03 -19.93 -0.84
CA GLN A 156 -28.48 -19.88 -0.90
C GLN A 156 -28.85 -19.51 -2.34
N PRO A 157 -29.45 -20.42 -3.12
CA PRO A 157 -29.99 -20.07 -4.42
C PRO A 157 -31.24 -19.24 -4.15
N GLY A 158 -31.15 -17.93 -4.42
CA GLY A 158 -32.28 -17.00 -4.32
C GLY A 158 -32.40 -16.34 -2.95
N GLN A 159 -31.86 -15.14 -2.82
CA GLN A 159 -32.51 -14.12 -1.99
C GLN A 159 -32.96 -12.97 -2.91
N PRO A 160 -34.28 -12.71 -3.02
CA PRO A 160 -34.78 -11.46 -3.59
C PRO A 160 -34.25 -10.30 -2.77
N ALA A 161 -33.93 -9.19 -3.45
CA ALA A 161 -33.47 -7.92 -2.88
C ALA A 161 -34.05 -7.68 -1.48
N GLU A 162 -33.15 -7.70 -0.50
CA GLU A 162 -33.40 -7.36 0.89
C GLU A 162 -34.20 -6.06 0.94
N GLN A 163 -35.46 -6.19 1.38
CA GLN A 163 -36.39 -5.08 1.55
C GLN A 163 -35.84 -4.16 2.63
N ALA A 164 -35.01 -3.21 2.22
CA ALA A 164 -34.65 -2.06 3.03
C ALA A 164 -35.94 -1.37 3.46
N LYS A 165 -36.15 -1.25 4.78
CA LYS A 165 -37.24 -0.45 5.34
C LYS A 165 -37.24 0.92 4.62
N PRO A 166 -38.38 1.40 4.09
CA PRO A 166 -38.40 2.63 3.32
C PRO A 166 -37.83 3.76 4.18
N SER A 167 -36.90 4.55 3.62
CA SER A 167 -36.41 5.75 4.29
C SER A 167 -37.60 6.64 4.65
N ARG A 168 -37.49 7.46 5.70
CA ARG A 168 -38.59 8.37 6.11
C ARG A 168 -39.07 9.25 4.95
N LEU A 169 -38.17 9.57 4.01
CA LEU A 169 -38.50 10.28 2.79
C LEU A 169 -39.37 9.43 1.84
N ALA A 170 -39.06 8.15 1.66
CA ALA A 170 -39.87 7.24 0.83
C ALA A 170 -41.30 7.07 1.39
N ALA A 171 -41.45 7.01 2.71
CA ALA A 171 -42.76 6.98 3.36
C ALA A 171 -43.53 8.30 3.17
N ALA A 172 -42.88 9.45 3.40
CA ALA A 172 -43.49 10.78 3.23
C ALA A 172 -43.87 11.09 1.77
N LEU A 173 -43.11 10.57 0.80
CA LEU A 173 -43.42 10.67 -0.63
C LEU A 173 -44.66 9.84 -0.99
N ALA A 174 -44.76 8.62 -0.47
CA ALA A 174 -45.93 7.76 -0.67
C ALA A 174 -47.22 8.37 -0.08
N GLU A 175 -47.14 8.96 1.12
CA GLU A 175 -48.27 9.69 1.73
C GLU A 175 -48.75 10.89 0.90
N ARG A 176 -47.85 11.48 0.11
CA ARG A 176 -48.15 12.62 -0.78
C ARG A 176 -48.43 12.19 -2.22
N GLY A 177 -48.55 10.90 -2.51
CA GLY A 177 -48.78 10.37 -3.86
C GLY A 177 -47.65 10.70 -4.85
N MET A 178 -46.45 11.00 -4.35
CA MET A 178 -45.30 11.42 -5.15
C MET A 178 -44.28 10.29 -5.21
N THR A 179 -43.66 10.11 -6.38
CA THR A 179 -42.58 9.13 -6.57
C THR A 179 -41.22 9.79 -6.40
N ALA A 180 -40.19 9.00 -6.04
CA ALA A 180 -38.81 9.49 -5.94
C ALA A 180 -38.32 10.13 -7.26
N THR A 181 -38.73 9.58 -8.40
CA THR A 181 -38.48 10.16 -9.73
C THR A 181 -39.20 11.48 -9.95
N GLY A 182 -40.44 11.61 -9.45
CA GLY A 182 -41.21 12.84 -9.48
C GLY A 182 -40.56 13.95 -8.66
N LEU A 183 -40.11 13.63 -7.44
CA LEU A 183 -39.36 14.57 -6.59
C LEU A 183 -38.03 14.98 -7.25
N ALA A 184 -37.27 14.00 -7.77
CA ALA A 184 -35.99 14.23 -8.43
C ALA A 184 -36.10 15.22 -9.59
N ARG A 185 -37.16 15.09 -10.41
CA ARG A 185 -37.46 16.02 -11.50
C ARG A 185 -37.83 17.42 -11.00
N ALA A 186 -38.62 17.51 -9.93
CA ALA A 186 -39.06 18.79 -9.37
C ALA A 186 -37.92 19.61 -8.75
N VAL A 187 -36.91 18.94 -8.18
CA VAL A 187 -35.75 19.58 -7.53
C VAL A 187 -34.47 19.53 -8.37
N ASN A 188 -34.57 19.10 -9.64
CA ASN A 188 -33.48 19.00 -10.61
C ASN A 188 -32.26 18.21 -10.11
N VAL A 189 -32.50 17.05 -9.50
CA VAL A 189 -31.45 16.10 -9.09
C VAL A 189 -31.69 14.73 -9.73
N THR A 190 -30.68 13.84 -9.66
CA THR A 190 -30.85 12.47 -10.15
C THR A 190 -31.69 11.62 -9.17
N PRO A 191 -32.52 10.67 -9.64
CA PRO A 191 -33.30 9.78 -8.75
C PRO A 191 -32.44 8.98 -7.76
N SER A 192 -31.20 8.64 -8.14
CA SER A 192 -30.20 8.01 -7.28
C SER A 192 -29.74 8.90 -6.11
N THR A 193 -29.85 10.22 -6.24
CA THR A 193 -29.56 11.17 -5.15
C THR A 193 -30.69 11.17 -4.12
N VAL A 194 -31.94 11.12 -4.58
CA VAL A 194 -33.13 11.06 -3.70
C VAL A 194 -33.19 9.75 -2.92
N GLY A 195 -32.76 8.64 -3.53
CA GLY A 195 -32.66 7.34 -2.82
C GLY A 195 -31.62 7.29 -1.69
N LYS A 196 -30.78 8.31 -1.56
CA LYS A 196 -29.77 8.44 -0.50
C LYS A 196 -30.16 9.44 0.60
N TRP A 197 -31.37 10.00 0.54
CA TRP A 197 -31.92 10.95 1.52
C TRP A 197 -32.85 10.28 2.54
#